data_AF-F7A102-F1
#
_entry.id   AF-F7A102-F1
#
_cell.length_a   1.000
_cell.length_b   1.000
_cell.length_c   1.000
_cell.angle_alpha   90.00
_cell.angle_beta   90.00
_cell.angle_gamma   90.00
#
_symmetry.space_group_name_H-M   'P 1'
#
loop_
_entity.id
_entity.type
_entity.pdbx_description
1 polymer ?
#
loop_
_entity_poly.entity_id
_entity_poly.type
_entity_poly.pdbx_seq_one_letter_code
_entity_poly.pdbx_strand_id
1 'polypeptide(L)'
;MESSEAGSVSSRSRSSSNQSSSDMFSKKHLTFCSPDTLLQRAEFLNQEISVLGYPAILVDDALDPVAMINVLHDLVNSYRQLLSCNSEISTELKSSECESARLEHLLLQAKDDVANIDRSLKSKCSEVSYVNEKFESFRKKLRIEQEKCRRLSLDLINRDAQYKHEKKKKAQEVERMQTKLQQLLQDKRHEKVLGIDMLNLMERPEGRRGKWTTEKSKKNNELEMYHMIINNYEDANKKLLEENSEIRKYLKQMQEELITALNEKSAANIADGNQGTNESGSKPDLVNGGVKISEPIRDNLFEMPYEMVKDDIERNLTLRWKAVQKEIQNKNLQTTVPDMNYIIVIQRINEHLYEMMRKMEECKKIIEEQQRLIDYLTTSQASTSSQHFSDSYFLEEKSELERNKGMFYQQRISFEKERQVYTDALIQLGIDRQKFEEQRSRWLQKHFLQLT
;
A
#
# COMPACT_ATOMS: atom_id res chain seq x y z
N MET A 1 -10.46 -20.89 30.21
CA MET A 1 -9.62 -21.47 31.27
C MET A 1 -8.19 -21.25 30.87
N GLU A 2 -7.61 -20.12 31.28
CA GLU A 2 -6.16 -19.98 31.40
C GLU A 2 -5.91 -18.79 32.31
N SER A 3 -5.14 -19.08 33.34
CA SER A 3 -4.93 -18.28 34.55
C SER A 3 -3.96 -17.13 34.27
N SER A 4 -4.26 -15.93 34.74
CA SER A 4 -3.27 -14.86 34.86
C SER A 4 -3.33 -14.32 36.29
N GLU A 5 -2.34 -14.76 37.08
CA GLU A 5 -2.03 -14.21 38.39
C GLU A 5 -1.58 -12.75 38.23
N ALA A 6 -2.39 -11.84 38.75
CA ALA A 6 -2.01 -10.45 38.93
C ALA A 6 -1.07 -10.34 40.14
N GLY A 7 0.22 -10.14 39.85
CA GLY A 7 1.23 -9.80 40.85
C GLY A 7 0.95 -8.43 41.48
N SER A 8 0.63 -8.44 42.76
CA SER A 8 0.45 -7.26 43.61
C SER A 8 1.78 -6.54 43.80
N VAL A 9 1.90 -5.33 43.23
CA VAL A 9 3.05 -4.44 43.47
C VAL A 9 2.85 -3.76 44.83
N SER A 10 3.53 -4.27 45.84
CA SER A 10 3.60 -3.67 47.17
C SER A 10 4.46 -2.41 47.10
N SER A 11 3.81 -1.24 47.11
CA SER A 11 4.42 0.06 47.32
C SER A 11 4.96 0.16 48.74
N ARG A 12 6.21 -0.25 48.93
CA ARG A 12 6.97 0.01 50.16
C ARG A 12 7.44 1.45 50.16
N SER A 13 6.63 2.33 50.73
CA SER A 13 7.02 3.67 51.14
C SER A 13 8.17 3.58 52.16
N ARG A 14 9.42 3.68 51.71
CA ARG A 14 10.57 3.89 52.59
C ARG A 14 10.52 5.34 53.07
N SER A 15 9.97 5.53 54.25
CA SER A 15 10.11 6.75 55.05
C SER A 15 11.59 7.03 55.27
N SER A 16 12.12 8.05 54.59
CA SER A 16 13.44 8.62 54.86
C SER A 16 13.41 9.36 56.19
N SER A 17 13.61 8.63 57.29
CA SER A 17 13.99 9.22 58.56
C SER A 17 15.45 9.66 58.48
N ASN A 18 15.68 10.87 57.96
CA ASN A 18 16.91 11.62 58.23
C ASN A 18 16.93 11.99 59.71
N GLN A 19 17.34 11.04 60.55
CA GLN A 19 17.77 11.36 61.91
C GLN A 19 19.21 11.85 61.83
N SER A 20 19.34 13.15 62.07
CA SER A 20 20.61 13.85 62.26
C SER A 20 21.51 13.06 63.21
N SER A 21 22.71 12.72 62.74
CA SER A 21 23.78 12.07 63.51
C SER A 21 24.40 12.98 64.60
N SER A 22 23.70 14.04 65.03
CA SER A 22 24.17 15.02 66.02
C SER A 22 23.80 14.67 67.46
N ASP A 23 22.96 13.66 67.71
CA ASP A 23 22.41 13.37 69.05
C ASP A 23 23.10 12.24 69.83
N MET A 24 24.26 11.75 69.36
CA MET A 24 24.96 10.65 70.04
C MET A 24 25.67 11.03 71.35
N PHE A 25 25.86 12.33 71.63
CA PHE A 25 26.62 12.78 72.81
C PHE A 25 25.77 13.32 73.98
N SER A 26 24.43 13.32 73.88
CA SER A 26 23.55 13.86 74.93
C SER A 26 22.94 12.78 75.84
N LYS A 27 23.69 11.72 76.16
CA LYS A 27 23.32 10.78 77.23
C LYS A 27 24.00 11.19 78.53
N LYS A 28 23.17 11.63 79.48
CA LYS A 28 23.47 11.80 80.91
C LYS A 28 24.53 10.80 81.38
N HIS A 29 25.56 11.27 82.07
CA HIS A 29 26.61 10.46 82.69
C HIS A 29 25.96 9.38 83.58
N LEU A 30 25.73 8.18 83.05
CA LEU A 30 25.46 7.00 83.86
C LEU A 30 26.81 6.60 84.46
N THR A 31 27.00 6.85 85.75
CA THR A 31 28.20 6.47 86.48
C THR A 31 28.30 4.94 86.49
N PHE A 32 29.08 4.40 85.56
CA PHE A 32 29.32 2.96 85.40
C PHE A 32 30.05 2.34 86.60
N CYS A 33 30.81 3.16 87.34
CA CYS A 33 31.64 2.73 88.46
C CYS A 33 31.43 3.62 89.68
N SER A 34 31.34 3.02 90.88
CA SER A 34 31.41 3.69 92.18
C SER A 34 32.60 3.14 93.00
N PRO A 35 33.10 3.83 94.04
CA PRO A 35 34.28 3.40 94.80
C PRO A 35 34.11 1.99 95.38
N ASP A 36 32.90 1.66 95.82
CA ASP A 36 32.55 0.39 96.48
C ASP A 36 32.38 -0.77 95.47
N THR A 37 32.26 -0.47 94.18
CA THR A 37 32.01 -1.47 93.11
C THR A 37 33.15 -1.59 92.10
N LEU A 38 34.25 -0.89 92.33
CA LEU A 38 35.38 -0.78 91.40
C LEU A 38 35.97 -2.13 91.01
N LEU A 39 36.25 -3.01 91.98
CA LEU A 39 36.84 -4.33 91.72
C LEU A 39 35.90 -5.22 90.91
N GLN A 40 34.61 -5.30 91.27
CA GLN A 40 33.62 -6.08 90.54
C GLN A 40 33.41 -5.59 89.10
N ARG A 41 33.48 -4.26 88.87
CA ARG A 41 33.38 -3.68 87.52
C ARG A 41 34.67 -3.84 86.73
N ALA A 42 35.83 -3.81 87.39
CA ALA A 42 37.12 -4.08 86.78
C ALA A 42 37.24 -5.55 86.36
N GLU A 43 36.81 -6.51 87.19
CA GLU A 43 36.74 -7.94 86.84
C GLU A 43 35.81 -8.18 85.64
N PHE A 44 34.63 -7.55 85.63
CA PHE A 44 33.70 -7.61 84.50
C PHE A 44 34.32 -7.07 83.21
N LEU A 45 34.96 -5.89 83.27
CA LEU A 45 35.67 -5.32 82.12
C LEU A 45 36.82 -6.23 81.68
N ASN A 46 37.55 -6.82 82.63
CA ASN A 46 38.64 -7.74 82.34
C ASN A 46 38.16 -8.96 81.56
N GLN A 47 36.98 -9.49 81.90
CA GLN A 47 36.34 -10.59 81.18
C GLN A 47 35.92 -10.18 79.75
N GLU A 48 35.24 -9.05 79.59
CA GLU A 48 34.79 -8.56 78.28
C GLU A 48 35.97 -8.25 77.34
N ILE A 49 37.00 -7.61 77.86
CA ILE A 49 38.21 -7.24 77.13
C ILE A 49 39.02 -8.49 76.75
N SER A 50 39.07 -9.49 77.64
CA SER A 50 39.68 -10.80 77.32
C SER A 50 38.92 -11.54 76.21
N VAL A 51 37.58 -11.47 76.20
CA VAL A 51 36.75 -12.04 75.11
C VAL A 51 37.02 -11.34 73.78
N LEU A 52 37.30 -10.03 73.81
CA LEU A 52 37.72 -9.25 72.66
C LEU A 52 39.19 -9.47 72.25
N GLY A 53 39.93 -10.31 72.99
CA GLY A 53 41.32 -10.70 72.68
C GLY A 53 42.40 -9.76 73.22
N TYR A 54 42.04 -8.84 74.10
CA TYR A 54 42.98 -7.89 74.71
C TYR A 54 43.58 -8.43 76.03
N PRO A 55 44.76 -7.93 76.45
CA PRO A 55 45.41 -8.35 77.69
C PRO A 55 44.61 -7.91 78.93
N ALA A 56 44.71 -8.71 80.00
CA ALA A 56 44.05 -8.43 81.26
C ALA A 56 44.57 -7.14 81.92
N ILE A 57 43.65 -6.31 82.42
CA ILE A 57 43.94 -5.02 83.05
C ILE A 57 44.12 -5.16 84.57
N LEU A 58 43.56 -6.24 85.15
CA LEU A 58 43.68 -6.57 86.57
C LEU A 58 44.63 -7.76 86.73
N VAL A 59 45.74 -7.56 87.45
CA VAL A 59 46.75 -8.58 87.77
C VAL A 59 46.91 -8.61 89.28
N ASP A 60 46.64 -9.75 89.94
CA ASP A 60 46.72 -9.93 91.39
C ASP A 60 45.96 -8.86 92.22
N ASP A 61 44.68 -8.63 91.89
CA ASP A 61 43.80 -7.59 92.48
C ASP A 61 44.32 -6.14 92.38
N ALA A 62 45.44 -5.92 91.69
CA ALA A 62 46.02 -4.63 91.40
C ALA A 62 45.76 -4.25 89.94
N LEU A 63 45.39 -2.99 89.74
CA LEU A 63 45.13 -2.43 88.42
C LEU A 63 46.47 -2.04 87.77
N ASP A 64 46.81 -2.62 86.62
CA ASP A 64 47.96 -2.17 85.85
C ASP A 64 47.56 -0.98 84.96
N PRO A 65 48.00 0.25 85.27
CA PRO A 65 47.66 1.42 84.48
C PRO A 65 48.24 1.37 83.06
N VAL A 66 49.35 0.66 82.82
CA VAL A 66 49.99 0.58 81.51
C VAL A 66 49.19 -0.35 80.59
N ALA A 67 48.86 -1.56 81.04
CA ALA A 67 47.95 -2.45 80.33
C ALA A 67 46.59 -1.78 80.07
N MET A 68 46.03 -1.07 81.06
CA MET A 68 44.79 -0.31 80.90
C MET A 68 44.85 0.69 79.76
N ILE A 69 45.86 1.56 79.75
CA ILE A 69 45.97 2.64 78.75
C ILE A 69 46.19 2.08 77.36
N ASN A 70 46.98 1.00 77.21
CA ASN A 70 47.20 0.34 75.93
C ASN A 70 45.92 -0.29 75.40
N VAL A 71 45.18 -1.03 76.25
CA VAL A 71 43.88 -1.60 75.86
C VAL A 71 42.88 -0.51 75.48
N LEU A 72 42.83 0.59 76.25
CA LEU A 72 41.96 1.73 75.94
C LEU A 72 42.35 2.38 74.60
N HIS A 73 43.64 2.53 74.33
CA HIS A 73 44.14 3.07 73.07
C HIS A 73 43.75 2.19 71.88
N ASP A 74 43.93 0.87 72.00
CA ASP A 74 43.60 -0.08 70.93
C ASP A 74 42.08 -0.20 70.72
N LEU A 75 41.28 -0.12 71.80
CA LEU A 75 39.82 -0.06 71.73
C LEU A 75 39.34 1.23 71.05
N VAL A 76 39.96 2.38 71.36
CA VAL A 76 39.65 3.65 70.68
C VAL A 76 40.04 3.61 69.21
N ASN A 77 41.19 3.01 68.87
CA ASN A 77 41.64 2.91 67.48
C ASN A 77 40.79 1.93 66.67
N SER A 78 40.45 0.77 67.22
CA SER A 78 39.54 -0.18 66.58
C SER A 78 38.13 0.40 66.39
N TYR A 79 37.62 1.17 67.37
CA TYR A 79 36.36 1.89 67.22
C TYR A 79 36.41 2.95 66.10
N ARG A 80 37.51 3.71 66.00
CA ARG A 80 37.71 4.67 64.88
C ARG A 80 37.78 3.96 63.54
N GLN A 81 38.47 2.83 63.46
CA GLN A 81 38.57 2.02 62.23
C GLN A 81 37.21 1.42 61.85
N LEU A 82 36.43 0.94 62.82
CA LEU A 82 35.07 0.46 62.61
C LEU A 82 34.16 1.57 62.08
N LEU A 83 34.27 2.79 62.63
CA LEU A 83 33.53 3.95 62.12
C LEU A 83 33.91 4.30 60.67
N SER A 84 35.21 4.27 60.33
CA SER A 84 35.69 4.49 58.95
C SER A 84 35.12 3.44 58.00
N CYS A 85 35.29 2.15 58.33
CA CYS A 85 34.78 1.03 57.55
C CYS A 85 33.26 1.11 57.35
N ASN A 86 32.51 1.45 58.40
CA ASN A 86 31.06 1.62 58.31
C ASN A 86 30.67 2.81 57.42
N SER A 87 31.43 3.91 57.47
CA SER A 87 31.22 5.05 56.56
C SER A 87 31.48 4.68 55.10
N GLU A 88 32.54 3.90 54.82
CA GLU A 88 32.88 3.39 53.49
C GLU A 88 31.78 2.47 52.95
N ILE A 89 31.35 1.48 53.74
CA ILE A 89 30.24 0.57 53.38
C ILE A 89 28.95 1.36 53.13
N SER A 90 28.65 2.38 53.94
CA SER A 90 27.47 3.23 53.73
C SER A 90 27.54 4.01 52.42
N THR A 91 28.71 4.50 52.03
CA THR A 91 28.89 5.17 50.74
C THR A 91 28.78 4.21 49.56
N GLU A 92 29.35 3.01 49.67
CA GLU A 92 29.27 1.98 48.63
C GLU A 92 27.83 1.49 48.44
N LEU A 93 27.10 1.26 49.55
CA LEU A 93 25.69 0.90 49.51
C LEU A 93 24.86 1.97 48.80
N LYS A 94 25.05 3.25 49.11
CA LYS A 94 24.35 4.35 48.42
C LYS A 94 24.70 4.40 46.93
N SER A 95 25.97 4.21 46.57
CA SER A 95 26.41 4.15 45.17
C SER A 95 25.74 3.00 44.42
N SER A 96 25.68 1.81 45.03
CA SER A 96 25.02 0.64 44.47
C SER A 96 23.50 0.83 44.34
N GLU A 97 22.84 1.43 45.33
CA GLU A 97 21.41 1.78 45.25
C GLU A 97 21.13 2.75 44.08
N CYS A 98 21.98 3.76 43.89
CA CYS A 98 21.88 4.67 42.74
C CYS A 98 22.08 3.95 41.40
N GLU A 99 23.05 3.05 41.31
CA GLU A 99 23.27 2.26 40.10
C GLU A 99 22.09 1.33 39.80
N SER A 100 21.54 0.66 40.81
CA SER A 100 20.35 -0.18 40.67
C SER A 100 19.16 0.63 40.14
N ALA A 101 18.90 1.82 40.69
CA ALA A 101 17.84 2.69 40.22
C ALA A 101 18.06 3.14 38.76
N ARG A 102 19.31 3.42 38.37
CA ARG A 102 19.66 3.74 36.97
C ARG A 102 19.40 2.55 36.05
N LEU A 103 19.79 1.35 36.45
CA LEU A 103 19.57 0.12 35.67
C LEU A 103 18.07 -0.19 35.53
N GLU A 104 17.29 0.00 36.58
CA GLU A 104 15.82 -0.14 36.54
C GLU A 104 15.18 0.82 35.55
N HIS A 105 15.61 2.09 35.54
CA HIS A 105 15.13 3.07 34.56
C HIS A 105 15.48 2.65 33.12
N LEU A 106 16.71 2.21 32.88
CA LEU A 106 17.12 1.73 31.54
C LEU A 106 16.34 0.49 31.11
N LEU A 107 16.06 -0.42 32.04
CA LEU A 107 15.23 -1.61 31.79
C LEU A 107 13.81 -1.20 31.39
N LEU A 108 13.21 -0.24 32.10
CA LEU A 108 11.88 0.27 31.79
C LEU A 108 11.84 0.93 30.40
N GLN A 109 12.83 1.77 30.09
CA GLN A 109 12.95 2.40 28.78
C GLN A 109 13.09 1.35 27.66
N ALA A 110 13.94 0.34 27.85
CA ALA A 110 14.09 -0.75 26.87
C ALA A 110 12.79 -1.54 26.68
N LYS A 111 12.01 -1.76 27.74
CA LYS A 111 10.69 -2.41 27.66
C LYS A 111 9.70 -1.57 26.84
N ASP A 112 9.68 -0.25 27.04
CA ASP A 112 8.82 0.65 26.27
C ASP A 112 9.22 0.68 24.80
N ASP A 113 10.52 0.69 24.50
CA ASP A 113 11.04 0.62 23.12
C ASP A 113 10.64 -0.69 22.45
N VAL A 114 10.74 -1.83 23.14
CA VAL A 114 10.28 -3.13 22.64
C VAL A 114 8.77 -3.10 22.35
N ALA A 115 7.96 -2.54 23.25
CA ALA A 115 6.52 -2.42 23.04
C ALA A 115 6.18 -1.49 21.86
N ASN A 116 6.95 -0.41 21.67
CA ASN A 116 6.81 0.51 20.54
C ASN A 116 7.16 -0.18 19.21
N ILE A 117 8.27 -0.91 19.17
CA ILE A 117 8.70 -1.70 18.00
C ILE A 117 7.67 -2.77 17.67
N ASP A 118 7.14 -3.49 18.67
CA ASP A 118 6.11 -4.52 18.46
C ASP A 118 4.81 -3.93 17.88
N ARG A 119 4.37 -2.77 18.37
CA ARG A 119 3.21 -2.04 17.80
C ARG A 119 3.47 -1.59 16.36
N SER A 120 4.65 -1.06 16.08
CA SER A 120 5.06 -0.68 14.72
C SER A 120 5.13 -1.88 13.77
N LEU A 121 5.70 -3.00 14.24
CA LEU A 121 5.80 -4.25 13.49
C LEU A 121 4.42 -4.82 13.15
N LYS A 122 3.49 -4.81 14.10
CA LYS A 122 2.09 -5.23 13.86
C LYS A 122 1.41 -4.35 12.80
N SER A 123 1.58 -3.03 12.88
CA SER A 123 1.07 -2.10 11.86
C SER A 123 1.64 -2.40 10.47
N LYS A 124 2.96 -2.61 10.38
CA LYS A 124 3.63 -2.96 9.12
C LYS A 124 3.23 -4.33 8.59
N CYS A 125 3.00 -5.32 9.46
CA CYS A 125 2.51 -6.63 9.06
C CYS A 125 1.11 -6.56 8.43
N SER A 126 0.22 -5.74 8.99
CA SER A 126 -1.11 -5.49 8.41
C SER A 126 -1.02 -4.79 7.05
N GLU A 127 -0.11 -3.81 6.91
CA GLU A 127 0.15 -3.12 5.63
C GLU A 127 0.64 -4.10 4.56
N VAL A 128 1.59 -4.98 4.90
CA VAL A 128 2.10 -6.03 4.02
C VAL A 128 0.99 -7.00 3.62
N SER A 129 0.14 -7.42 4.56
CA SER A 129 -0.98 -8.32 4.29
C SER A 129 -1.98 -7.71 3.29
N TYR A 130 -2.32 -6.43 3.46
CA TYR A 130 -3.19 -5.70 2.54
C TYR A 130 -2.61 -5.58 1.12
N VAL A 131 -1.32 -5.25 1.00
CA VAL A 131 -0.65 -5.18 -0.30
C VAL A 131 -0.59 -6.56 -0.95
N ASN A 132 -0.36 -7.62 -0.17
CA ASN A 132 -0.35 -8.98 -0.65
C ASN A 132 -1.72 -9.43 -1.19
N GLU A 133 -2.82 -9.09 -0.51
CA GLU A 133 -4.18 -9.36 -1.00
C GLU A 133 -4.47 -8.65 -2.33
N LYS A 134 -4.07 -7.38 -2.45
CA LYS A 134 -4.18 -6.63 -3.71
C LYS A 134 -3.36 -7.27 -4.81
N PHE A 135 -2.11 -7.65 -4.53
CA PHE A 135 -1.24 -8.32 -5.48
C PHE A 135 -1.87 -9.64 -5.98
N GLU A 136 -2.40 -10.46 -5.08
CA GLU A 136 -3.11 -11.68 -5.43
C GLU A 136 -4.36 -11.44 -6.28
N SER A 137 -5.10 -10.36 -6.00
CA SER A 137 -6.24 -9.96 -6.83
C SER A 137 -5.82 -9.58 -8.26
N PHE A 138 -4.71 -8.86 -8.42
CA PHE A 138 -4.16 -8.52 -9.73
C PHE A 138 -3.60 -9.74 -10.45
N ARG A 139 -2.92 -10.63 -9.73
CA ARG A 139 -2.42 -11.90 -10.26
C ARG A 139 -3.55 -12.75 -10.83
N LYS A 140 -4.69 -12.83 -10.13
CA LYS A 140 -5.90 -13.51 -10.63
C LYS A 140 -6.45 -12.86 -11.89
N LYS A 141 -6.58 -11.52 -11.91
CA LYS A 141 -7.05 -10.78 -13.10
C LYS A 141 -6.13 -10.99 -14.30
N LEU A 142 -4.81 -10.92 -14.09
CA LEU A 142 -3.82 -11.17 -15.14
C LEU A 142 -3.96 -12.58 -15.72
N ARG A 143 -4.15 -13.60 -14.86
CA ARG A 143 -4.36 -14.99 -15.29
C ARG A 143 -5.61 -15.16 -16.15
N ILE A 144 -6.71 -14.50 -15.76
CA ILE A 144 -7.96 -14.50 -16.53
C ILE A 144 -7.73 -13.87 -17.90
N GLU A 145 -7.05 -12.73 -17.96
CA GLU A 145 -6.79 -12.03 -19.22
C GLU A 145 -5.84 -12.82 -20.14
N GLN A 146 -4.82 -13.46 -19.57
CA GLN A 146 -3.95 -14.38 -20.30
C GLN A 146 -4.73 -15.55 -20.93
N GLU A 147 -5.68 -16.14 -20.20
CA GLU A 147 -6.51 -17.22 -20.73
C GLU A 147 -7.46 -16.73 -21.83
N LYS A 148 -8.01 -15.50 -21.72
CA LYS A 148 -8.78 -14.88 -22.80
C LYS A 148 -7.93 -14.64 -24.04
N CYS A 149 -6.72 -14.09 -23.89
CA CYS A 149 -5.79 -13.90 -25.00
C CYS A 149 -5.44 -15.24 -25.67
N ARG A 150 -5.19 -16.29 -24.88
CA ARG A 150 -4.92 -17.64 -25.40
C ARG A 150 -6.10 -18.19 -26.19
N ARG A 151 -7.33 -17.99 -25.69
CA ARG A 151 -8.56 -18.41 -26.37
C ARG A 151 -8.78 -17.67 -27.68
N LEU A 152 -8.66 -16.34 -27.68
CA LEU A 152 -8.80 -15.53 -28.89
C LEU A 152 -7.73 -15.86 -29.93
N SER A 153 -6.50 -16.14 -29.50
CA SER A 153 -5.42 -16.61 -30.39
C SER A 153 -5.78 -17.94 -31.06
N LEU A 154 -6.33 -18.89 -30.30
CA LEU A 154 -6.85 -20.15 -30.84
C LEU A 154 -8.00 -19.93 -31.83
N ASP A 155 -8.95 -19.05 -31.51
CA ASP A 155 -10.07 -18.73 -32.40
C ASP A 155 -9.60 -18.10 -33.71
N LEU A 156 -8.59 -17.24 -33.67
CA LEU A 156 -7.96 -16.66 -34.86
C LEU A 156 -7.30 -17.74 -35.73
N ILE A 157 -6.53 -18.65 -35.13
CA ILE A 157 -5.90 -19.76 -35.85
C ILE A 157 -6.97 -20.65 -36.51
N ASN A 158 -8.05 -20.95 -35.79
CA ASN A 158 -9.17 -21.74 -36.31
C ASN A 158 -9.88 -21.02 -37.47
N ARG A 159 -10.11 -19.71 -37.35
CA ARG A 159 -10.69 -18.90 -38.44
C ARG A 159 -9.79 -18.85 -39.65
N ASP A 160 -8.48 -18.66 -39.50
CA ASP A 160 -7.53 -18.69 -40.60
C ASP A 160 -7.52 -20.04 -41.32
N ALA A 161 -7.61 -21.14 -40.58
CA ALA A 161 -7.75 -22.48 -41.15
C ALA A 161 -9.05 -22.64 -41.95
N GLN A 162 -10.18 -22.17 -41.41
CA GLN A 162 -11.48 -22.16 -42.11
C GLN A 162 -11.44 -21.32 -43.38
N TYR A 163 -10.92 -20.08 -43.32
CA TYR A 163 -10.78 -19.22 -44.49
C TYR A 163 -9.91 -19.85 -45.58
N LYS A 164 -8.79 -20.49 -45.20
CA LYS A 164 -7.95 -21.23 -46.15
C LYS A 164 -8.71 -22.39 -46.80
N HIS A 165 -9.52 -23.13 -46.05
CA HIS A 165 -10.34 -24.21 -46.58
C HIS A 165 -11.40 -23.70 -47.56
N GLU A 166 -12.19 -22.69 -47.17
CA GLU A 166 -13.21 -22.09 -48.03
C GLU A 166 -12.61 -21.48 -49.30
N LYS A 167 -11.46 -20.79 -49.18
CA LYS A 167 -10.72 -20.27 -50.34
C LYS A 167 -10.31 -21.38 -51.31
N LYS A 168 -9.80 -22.52 -50.81
CA LYS A 168 -9.45 -23.69 -51.64
C LYS A 168 -10.69 -24.28 -52.32
N LYS A 169 -11.79 -24.43 -51.57
CA LYS A 169 -13.07 -24.96 -52.10
C LYS A 169 -13.62 -24.08 -53.22
N LYS A 170 -13.57 -22.76 -53.06
CA LYS A 170 -13.98 -21.79 -54.09
C LYS A 170 -13.05 -21.79 -55.29
N ALA A 171 -11.74 -21.89 -55.09
CA ALA A 171 -10.79 -22.04 -56.18
C ALA A 171 -11.08 -23.30 -57.03
N GLN A 172 -11.35 -24.44 -56.37
CA GLN A 172 -11.74 -25.68 -57.07
C GLN A 172 -13.09 -25.56 -57.79
N GLU A 173 -14.07 -24.84 -57.23
CA GLU A 173 -15.35 -24.59 -57.90
C GLU A 173 -15.17 -23.74 -59.16
N VAL A 174 -14.33 -22.69 -59.09
CA VAL A 174 -13.95 -21.88 -60.26
C VAL A 174 -13.25 -22.74 -61.31
N GLU A 175 -12.30 -23.59 -60.92
CA GLU A 175 -11.60 -24.50 -61.82
C GLU A 175 -12.56 -25.50 -62.50
N ARG A 176 -13.52 -26.06 -61.77
CA ARG A 176 -14.58 -26.92 -62.34
C ARG A 176 -15.44 -26.17 -63.35
N MET A 177 -15.84 -24.94 -63.03
CA MET A 177 -16.63 -24.09 -63.93
C MET A 177 -15.85 -23.67 -65.17
N GLN A 178 -14.56 -23.36 -65.02
CA GLN A 178 -13.65 -23.09 -66.13
C GLN A 178 -13.49 -24.31 -67.04
N THR A 179 -13.31 -25.51 -66.47
CA THR A 179 -13.21 -26.76 -67.23
C THR A 179 -14.50 -27.04 -68.01
N LYS A 180 -15.67 -26.86 -67.37
CA LYS A 180 -16.97 -27.02 -68.03
C LYS A 180 -17.19 -25.99 -69.15
N LEU A 181 -16.76 -24.74 -68.94
CA LEU A 181 -16.80 -23.71 -69.97
C LEU A 181 -15.87 -24.06 -71.14
N GLN A 182 -14.64 -24.50 -70.86
CA GLN A 182 -13.69 -24.92 -71.89
C GLN A 182 -14.24 -26.11 -72.69
N GLN A 183 -14.88 -27.07 -72.04
CA GLN A 183 -15.58 -28.17 -72.70
C GLN A 183 -16.71 -27.67 -73.60
N LEU A 184 -17.61 -26.80 -73.11
CA LEU A 184 -18.67 -26.21 -73.94
C LEU A 184 -18.13 -25.40 -75.14
N LEU A 185 -17.01 -24.70 -74.95
CA LEU A 185 -16.34 -23.98 -76.04
C LEU A 185 -15.72 -24.96 -77.06
N GLN A 186 -15.17 -26.09 -76.61
CA GLN A 186 -14.71 -27.16 -77.49
C GLN A 186 -15.88 -27.80 -78.25
N ASP A 187 -16.97 -28.15 -77.57
CA ASP A 187 -18.17 -28.76 -78.18
C ASP A 187 -18.77 -27.86 -79.26
N LYS A 188 -18.88 -26.54 -79.02
CA LYS A 188 -19.32 -25.56 -80.03
C LYS A 188 -18.39 -25.47 -81.26
N ARG A 189 -17.10 -25.80 -81.10
CA ARG A 189 -16.16 -25.88 -82.25
C ARG A 189 -16.36 -27.17 -83.02
N HIS A 190 -16.68 -28.29 -82.35
CA HIS A 190 -17.00 -29.55 -83.01
C HIS A 190 -18.38 -29.52 -83.69
N GLU A 191 -19.37 -28.84 -83.12
CA GLU A 191 -20.72 -28.66 -83.69
C GLU A 191 -20.68 -27.85 -85.01
N LYS A 192 -19.73 -26.91 -85.15
CA LYS A 192 -19.49 -26.20 -86.41
C LYS A 192 -18.77 -27.04 -87.48
N VAL A 193 -18.12 -28.14 -87.11
CA VAL A 193 -17.40 -29.07 -88.02
C VAL A 193 -18.28 -30.27 -88.38
N LEU A 194 -19.20 -30.66 -87.51
CA LEU A 194 -20.20 -31.71 -87.76
C LEU A 194 -21.46 -31.09 -88.40
N GLY A 195 -21.34 -30.68 -89.66
CA GLY A 195 -22.51 -30.46 -90.51
C GLY A 195 -23.21 -31.80 -90.76
N ILE A 196 -24.21 -32.12 -89.95
CA ILE A 196 -25.12 -33.23 -90.17
C ILE A 196 -26.50 -32.65 -90.47
N ASP A 197 -26.95 -32.89 -91.70
CA ASP A 197 -28.32 -32.65 -92.15
C ASP A 197 -29.33 -33.22 -91.16
N MET A 198 -30.27 -32.38 -90.73
CA MET A 198 -31.42 -32.81 -89.94
C MET A 198 -32.31 -33.70 -90.80
N LEU A 199 -32.17 -35.02 -90.62
CA LEU A 199 -33.17 -35.98 -91.01
C LEU A 199 -33.57 -36.81 -89.79
N ASN A 200 -34.82 -36.57 -89.42
CA ASN A 200 -35.73 -37.47 -88.74
C ASN A 200 -35.95 -37.29 -87.23
N LEU A 201 -37.23 -37.35 -86.88
CA LEU A 201 -37.82 -37.06 -85.58
C LEU A 201 -37.25 -37.96 -84.48
N MET A 202 -36.91 -37.36 -83.34
CA MET A 202 -36.76 -38.09 -82.08
C MET A 202 -37.79 -37.55 -81.08
N GLU A 203 -38.80 -38.36 -80.85
CA GLU A 203 -39.76 -38.26 -79.77
C GLU A 203 -39.03 -38.26 -78.42
N ARG A 204 -39.41 -37.35 -77.52
CA ARG A 204 -38.86 -37.30 -76.15
C ARG A 204 -39.43 -38.46 -75.34
N PRO A 205 -38.60 -39.25 -74.61
CA PRO A 205 -39.09 -40.33 -73.74
C PRO A 205 -39.62 -39.84 -72.38
N GLU A 206 -39.76 -38.52 -72.18
CA GLU A 206 -40.42 -37.97 -70.99
C GLU A 206 -41.36 -36.85 -71.43
N GLY A 207 -42.65 -37.19 -71.53
CA GLY A 207 -43.75 -36.36 -72.02
C GLY A 207 -44.08 -35.16 -71.13
N ARG A 208 -43.14 -34.25 -70.91
CA ARG A 208 -43.41 -32.91 -70.37
C ARG A 208 -43.04 -31.84 -71.39
N ARG A 209 -44.08 -31.30 -72.02
CA ARG A 209 -44.05 -30.06 -72.78
C ARG A 209 -43.50 -28.96 -71.85
N GLY A 210 -42.51 -28.20 -72.29
CA GLY A 210 -42.18 -26.92 -71.65
C GLY A 210 -43.46 -26.08 -71.64
N LYS A 211 -43.99 -25.81 -70.45
CA LYS A 211 -45.16 -24.93 -70.31
C LYS A 211 -44.71 -23.55 -70.77
N TRP A 212 -45.16 -23.15 -71.96
CA TRP A 212 -45.11 -21.77 -72.39
C TRP A 212 -45.70 -20.91 -71.26
N THR A 213 -45.04 -19.80 -70.93
CA THR A 213 -45.50 -18.86 -69.91
C THR A 213 -46.89 -18.35 -70.31
N THR A 214 -47.94 -18.98 -69.82
CA THR A 214 -49.31 -18.54 -70.03
C THR A 214 -49.56 -17.30 -69.20
N GLU A 215 -50.49 -16.45 -69.63
CA GLU A 215 -50.83 -15.21 -68.92
C GLU A 215 -51.23 -15.45 -67.44
N LYS A 216 -51.82 -16.63 -67.15
CA LYS A 216 -52.07 -17.10 -65.78
C LYS A 216 -50.79 -17.37 -64.98
N SER A 217 -49.74 -17.91 -65.62
CA SER A 217 -48.44 -18.11 -64.97
C SER A 217 -47.72 -16.79 -64.74
N LYS A 218 -47.85 -15.80 -65.62
CA LYS A 218 -47.32 -14.44 -65.39
C LYS A 218 -48.05 -13.74 -64.24
N LYS A 219 -49.39 -13.79 -64.22
CA LYS A 219 -50.18 -13.25 -63.10
C LYS A 219 -49.86 -13.92 -61.77
N ASN A 220 -49.64 -15.23 -61.75
CA ASN A 220 -49.21 -15.94 -60.53
C ASN A 220 -47.80 -15.51 -60.08
N ASN A 221 -46.85 -15.36 -61.01
CA ASN A 221 -45.51 -14.87 -60.68
C ASN A 221 -45.54 -13.40 -60.21
N GLU A 222 -46.41 -12.57 -60.77
CA GLU A 222 -46.63 -11.19 -60.32
C GLU A 222 -47.25 -11.16 -58.93
N LEU A 223 -48.24 -12.00 -58.63
CA LEU A 223 -48.81 -12.16 -57.29
C LEU A 223 -47.78 -12.66 -56.28
N GLU A 224 -46.94 -13.61 -56.67
CA GLU A 224 -45.83 -14.10 -55.84
C GLU A 224 -44.79 -12.99 -55.58
N MET A 225 -44.51 -12.15 -56.58
CA MET A 225 -43.68 -10.96 -56.42
C MET A 225 -44.31 -9.95 -55.45
N TYR A 226 -45.61 -9.66 -55.59
CA TYR A 226 -46.33 -8.77 -54.66
C TYR A 226 -46.35 -9.34 -53.24
N HIS A 227 -46.56 -10.64 -53.07
CA HIS A 227 -46.47 -11.29 -51.75
C HIS A 227 -45.07 -11.21 -51.15
N MET A 228 -44.02 -11.44 -51.95
CA MET A 228 -42.65 -11.28 -51.48
C MET A 228 -42.34 -9.84 -51.06
N ILE A 229 -42.83 -8.85 -51.80
CA ILE A 229 -42.69 -7.43 -51.45
C ILE A 229 -43.43 -7.13 -50.14
N ILE A 230 -44.68 -7.58 -49.99
CA ILE A 230 -45.47 -7.41 -48.78
C ILE A 230 -44.78 -8.06 -47.59
N ASN A 231 -44.34 -9.32 -47.72
CA ASN A 231 -43.62 -10.02 -46.66
C ASN A 231 -42.32 -9.31 -46.26
N ASN A 232 -41.56 -8.77 -47.23
CA ASN A 232 -40.37 -7.97 -46.94
C ASN A 232 -40.71 -6.69 -46.17
N TYR A 233 -41.81 -6.01 -46.50
CA TYR A 233 -42.28 -4.85 -45.75
C TYR A 233 -42.80 -5.22 -44.36
N GLU A 234 -43.47 -6.36 -44.20
CA GLU A 234 -43.91 -6.88 -42.90
C GLU A 234 -42.71 -7.26 -42.02
N ASP A 235 -41.70 -7.93 -42.57
CA ASP A 235 -40.46 -8.26 -41.88
C ASP A 235 -39.68 -6.99 -41.48
N ALA A 236 -39.62 -5.99 -42.35
CA ALA A 236 -39.00 -4.71 -42.05
C ALA A 236 -39.76 -3.97 -40.94
N ASN A 237 -41.10 -3.93 -41.00
CA ASN A 237 -41.94 -3.33 -39.96
C ASN A 237 -41.80 -4.07 -38.62
N LYS A 238 -41.72 -5.40 -38.64
CA LYS A 238 -41.50 -6.20 -37.44
C LYS A 238 -40.16 -5.86 -36.78
N LYS A 239 -39.07 -5.80 -37.56
CA LYS A 239 -37.75 -5.39 -37.07
C LYS A 239 -37.76 -3.97 -36.50
N LEU A 240 -38.42 -3.02 -37.18
CA LEU A 240 -38.59 -1.66 -36.67
C LEU A 240 -39.36 -1.63 -35.35
N LEU A 241 -40.38 -2.47 -35.18
CA LEU A 241 -41.15 -2.55 -33.94
C LEU A 241 -40.32 -3.15 -32.80
N GLU A 242 -39.51 -4.17 -33.08
CA GLU A 242 -38.55 -4.77 -32.15
C GLU A 242 -37.51 -3.72 -31.71
N GLU A 243 -36.86 -3.03 -32.66
CA GLU A 243 -35.91 -1.94 -32.37
C GLU A 243 -36.54 -0.82 -31.54
N ASN A 244 -37.78 -0.41 -31.88
CA ASN A 244 -38.50 0.61 -31.12
C ASN A 244 -38.79 0.16 -29.68
N SER A 245 -39.11 -1.13 -29.48
CA SER A 245 -39.33 -1.70 -28.15
C SER A 245 -38.04 -1.72 -27.32
N GLU A 246 -36.89 -2.03 -27.92
CA GLU A 246 -35.59 -2.00 -27.25
C GLU A 246 -35.16 -0.57 -26.89
N ILE A 247 -35.38 0.40 -27.80
CA ILE A 247 -35.13 1.83 -27.53
C ILE A 247 -35.97 2.31 -26.34
N ARG A 248 -37.25 1.91 -26.25
CA ARG A 248 -38.11 2.24 -25.11
C ARG A 248 -37.61 1.66 -23.80
N LYS A 249 -37.09 0.42 -23.81
CA LYS A 249 -36.47 -0.20 -22.63
C LYS A 249 -35.22 0.56 -22.18
N TYR A 250 -34.31 0.89 -23.11
CA TYR A 250 -33.11 1.66 -22.78
C TYR A 250 -33.45 3.06 -22.27
N LEU A 251 -34.47 3.71 -22.82
CA LEU A 251 -34.91 5.02 -22.35
C LEU A 251 -35.49 4.95 -20.93
N LYS A 252 -36.28 3.92 -20.62
CA LYS A 252 -36.77 3.65 -19.25
C LYS A 252 -35.61 3.42 -18.29
N GLN A 253 -34.64 2.58 -18.66
CA GLN A 253 -33.44 2.31 -17.85
C GLN A 253 -32.62 3.58 -17.59
N MET A 254 -32.30 4.36 -18.63
CA MET A 254 -31.56 5.61 -18.45
C MET A 254 -32.31 6.58 -17.53
N GLN A 255 -33.64 6.61 -17.59
CA GLN A 255 -34.44 7.44 -16.71
C GLN A 255 -34.39 6.96 -15.25
N GLU A 256 -34.44 5.65 -15.00
CA GLU A 256 -34.27 5.05 -13.67
C GLU A 256 -32.88 5.34 -13.08
N GLU A 257 -31.83 5.25 -13.89
CA GLU A 257 -30.46 5.60 -13.51
C GLU A 257 -30.33 7.10 -13.18
N LEU A 258 -30.94 7.98 -13.99
CA LEU A 258 -30.98 9.43 -13.71
C LEU A 258 -31.73 9.75 -12.41
N ILE A 259 -32.83 9.04 -12.12
CA ILE A 259 -33.56 9.17 -10.84
C ILE A 259 -32.67 8.76 -9.68
N THR A 260 -32.03 7.60 -9.78
CA THR A 260 -31.16 7.05 -8.73
C THR A 260 -29.99 8.00 -8.45
N ALA A 261 -29.31 8.49 -9.49
CA ALA A 261 -28.20 9.43 -9.35
C ALA A 261 -28.61 10.78 -8.72
N LEU A 262 -29.82 11.28 -8.99
CA LEU A 262 -30.36 12.49 -8.36
C LEU A 262 -30.80 12.24 -6.92
N ASN A 263 -31.40 11.09 -6.62
CA ASN A 263 -31.95 10.75 -5.31
C ASN A 263 -30.87 10.34 -4.29
N GLU A 264 -29.91 9.49 -4.66
CA GLU A 264 -28.79 9.08 -3.79
C GLU A 264 -28.02 10.29 -3.26
N LYS A 265 -27.90 11.33 -4.09
CA LYS A 265 -27.20 12.55 -3.72
C LYS A 265 -28.05 13.53 -2.91
N SER A 266 -29.38 13.53 -3.11
CA SER A 266 -30.30 14.22 -2.21
C SER A 266 -30.23 13.67 -0.79
N ALA A 267 -30.02 12.35 -0.64
CA ALA A 267 -29.83 11.70 0.66
C ALA A 267 -28.44 12.01 1.27
N ALA A 268 -27.38 12.07 0.45
CA ALA A 268 -26.04 12.45 0.91
C ALA A 268 -25.98 13.88 1.45
N ASN A 269 -26.68 14.84 0.82
CA ASN A 269 -26.76 16.22 1.30
C ASN A 269 -27.56 16.38 2.61
N ILE A 270 -28.41 15.41 2.99
CA ILE A 270 -29.16 15.41 4.25
C ILE A 270 -28.31 14.79 5.38
N ALA A 271 -27.46 13.80 5.06
CA ALA A 271 -26.60 13.12 6.02
C ALA A 271 -25.41 13.98 6.49
N ASP A 272 -24.89 14.88 5.65
CA ASP A 272 -23.78 15.78 5.99
C ASP A 272 -24.20 17.01 6.83
N GLY A 273 -25.51 17.21 7.05
CA GLY A 273 -26.07 18.37 7.75
C GLY A 273 -26.42 18.14 9.22
N ASN A 274 -26.16 16.96 9.80
CA ASN A 274 -26.65 16.61 11.14
C ASN A 274 -25.52 16.23 12.13
N GLN A 275 -24.65 17.21 12.45
CA GLN A 275 -23.92 17.24 13.71
C GLN A 275 -23.99 18.64 14.34
N GLY A 276 -24.87 18.77 15.35
CA GLY A 276 -24.70 19.63 16.52
C GLY A 276 -24.91 21.15 16.36
N THR A 277 -26.09 21.64 16.73
CA THR A 277 -26.34 22.33 18.02
C THR A 277 -27.74 22.98 18.02
N ASN A 278 -28.52 22.72 19.07
CA ASN A 278 -29.78 23.40 19.33
C ASN A 278 -29.50 24.85 19.80
N GLU A 279 -30.22 25.83 19.27
CA GLU A 279 -31.21 26.63 20.02
C GLU A 279 -31.67 27.90 19.27
N SER A 280 -32.96 28.19 19.47
CA SER A 280 -33.64 29.48 19.30
C SER A 280 -34.14 29.90 17.91
N GLY A 281 -35.42 30.22 17.90
CA GLY A 281 -36.20 30.46 16.70
C GLY A 281 -35.96 31.81 16.04
N SER A 282 -36.07 31.80 14.71
CA SER A 282 -36.75 32.82 13.92
C SER A 282 -36.92 32.27 12.52
N LYS A 283 -38.11 32.46 11.94
CA LYS A 283 -38.34 32.25 10.51
C LYS A 283 -37.29 33.05 9.71
N PRO A 284 -36.81 32.47 8.60
CA PRO A 284 -36.70 33.24 7.38
C PRO A 284 -37.53 32.55 6.29
N ASP A 285 -38.58 33.25 5.86
CA ASP A 285 -38.94 33.25 4.46
C ASP A 285 -37.69 33.63 3.66
N LEU A 286 -37.34 32.81 2.68
CA LEU A 286 -36.95 33.18 1.31
C LEU A 286 -36.22 32.02 0.64
N VAL A 287 -36.94 31.39 -0.28
CA VAL A 287 -36.49 31.07 -1.64
C VAL A 287 -35.02 30.65 -1.77
N ASN A 288 -34.76 29.35 -1.69
CA ASN A 288 -33.65 28.78 -2.44
C ASN A 288 -34.08 27.47 -3.10
N GLY A 289 -34.27 27.54 -4.43
CA GLY A 289 -34.92 26.54 -5.25
C GLY A 289 -34.11 25.25 -5.40
N GLY A 290 -34.25 24.36 -4.43
CA GLY A 290 -34.13 22.92 -4.65
C GLY A 290 -35.44 22.42 -5.24
N VAL A 291 -35.49 22.22 -6.56
CA VAL A 291 -36.64 21.59 -7.22
C VAL A 291 -36.74 20.17 -6.66
N LYS A 292 -37.65 19.95 -5.70
CA LYS A 292 -38.10 18.61 -5.32
C LYS A 292 -38.88 18.05 -6.51
N ILE A 293 -38.21 17.36 -7.43
CA ILE A 293 -38.88 16.59 -8.48
C ILE A 293 -39.39 15.31 -7.82
N SER A 294 -40.52 15.42 -7.12
CA SER A 294 -41.12 14.36 -6.30
C SER A 294 -42.33 13.69 -6.97
N GLU A 295 -42.40 13.69 -8.29
CA GLU A 295 -43.45 12.92 -8.99
C GLU A 295 -42.85 11.62 -9.56
N PRO A 296 -43.23 10.44 -9.02
CA PRO A 296 -42.89 9.18 -9.65
C PRO A 296 -43.54 9.15 -11.04
N ILE A 297 -42.74 8.80 -12.04
CA ILE A 297 -43.22 8.61 -13.41
C ILE A 297 -44.23 7.46 -13.38
N ARG A 298 -45.34 7.62 -14.12
CA ARG A 298 -46.30 6.51 -14.31
C ARG A 298 -45.53 5.35 -14.94
N ASP A 299 -45.52 4.17 -14.30
CA ASP A 299 -44.74 2.99 -14.73
C ASP A 299 -44.96 2.59 -16.19
N ASN A 300 -46.11 2.96 -16.76
CA ASN A 300 -46.55 2.61 -18.10
C ASN A 300 -46.28 3.73 -19.14
N LEU A 301 -45.56 4.81 -18.79
CA LEU A 301 -45.38 5.98 -19.67
C LEU A 301 -44.74 5.61 -21.02
N PHE A 302 -43.78 4.69 -21.03
CA PHE A 302 -43.09 4.25 -22.24
C PHE A 302 -43.82 3.15 -23.02
N GLU A 303 -44.88 2.57 -22.46
CA GLU A 303 -45.67 1.50 -23.10
C GLU A 303 -46.85 2.08 -23.90
N MET A 304 -47.15 3.36 -23.73
CA MET A 304 -48.22 4.05 -24.46
C MET A 304 -47.77 4.46 -25.88
N PRO A 305 -48.73 4.60 -26.82
CA PRO A 305 -48.45 5.10 -28.17
C PRO A 305 -47.68 6.42 -28.11
N TYR A 306 -46.59 6.51 -28.88
CA TYR A 306 -45.64 7.62 -28.79
C TYR A 306 -46.32 8.99 -28.92
N GLU A 307 -47.27 9.11 -29.85
CA GLU A 307 -48.01 10.34 -30.11
C GLU A 307 -48.73 10.91 -28.88
N MET A 308 -49.14 10.03 -27.95
CA MET A 308 -49.87 10.45 -26.73
C MET A 308 -48.96 10.88 -25.58
N VAL A 309 -47.68 10.48 -25.60
CA VAL A 309 -46.75 10.64 -24.47
C VAL A 309 -45.49 11.44 -24.81
N LYS A 310 -45.30 11.78 -26.08
CA LYS A 310 -44.13 12.51 -26.58
C LYS A 310 -43.84 13.78 -25.79
N ASP A 311 -44.85 14.63 -25.60
CA ASP A 311 -44.68 15.91 -24.92
C ASP A 311 -44.34 15.74 -23.43
N ASP A 312 -44.90 14.70 -22.79
CA ASP A 312 -44.62 14.39 -21.38
C ASP A 312 -43.21 13.85 -21.19
N ILE A 313 -42.75 12.97 -22.07
CA ILE A 313 -41.38 12.44 -22.09
C ILE A 313 -40.38 13.58 -22.34
N GLU A 314 -40.65 14.42 -23.34
CA GLU A 314 -39.77 15.55 -23.69
C GLU A 314 -39.67 16.56 -22.55
N ARG A 315 -40.81 16.95 -21.95
CA ARG A 315 -40.81 17.83 -20.77
C ARG A 315 -40.04 17.21 -19.61
N ASN A 316 -40.25 15.93 -19.31
CA ASN A 316 -39.63 15.27 -18.16
C ASN A 316 -38.10 15.17 -18.32
N LEU A 317 -37.62 14.72 -19.48
CA LEU A 317 -36.19 14.60 -19.78
C LEU A 317 -35.52 15.99 -19.78
N THR A 318 -36.17 17.00 -20.37
CA THR A 318 -35.64 18.36 -20.41
C THR A 318 -35.51 18.96 -19.01
N LEU A 319 -36.51 18.78 -18.14
CA LEU A 319 -36.46 19.28 -16.77
C LEU A 319 -35.34 18.61 -15.95
N ARG A 320 -35.19 17.29 -16.07
CA ARG A 320 -34.15 16.53 -15.36
C ARG A 320 -32.75 16.85 -15.89
N TRP A 321 -32.58 16.95 -17.21
CA TRP A 321 -31.33 17.36 -17.82
C TRP A 321 -30.88 18.75 -17.34
N LYS A 322 -31.82 19.72 -17.29
CA LYS A 322 -31.54 21.05 -16.74
C LYS A 322 -31.10 21.01 -15.27
N ALA A 323 -31.69 20.11 -14.46
CA ALA A 323 -31.28 19.92 -13.07
C ALA A 323 -29.85 19.37 -12.96
N VAL A 324 -29.50 18.36 -13.76
CA VAL A 324 -28.14 17.82 -13.84
C VAL A 324 -27.14 18.87 -14.33
N GLN A 325 -27.50 19.66 -15.34
CA GLN A 325 -26.65 20.72 -15.89
C GLN A 325 -26.35 21.81 -14.85
N LYS A 326 -27.37 22.24 -14.08
CA LYS A 326 -27.19 23.20 -12.98
C LYS A 326 -26.23 22.68 -11.91
N GLU A 327 -26.31 21.39 -11.60
CA GLU A 327 -25.43 20.74 -10.63
C GLU A 327 -23.97 20.63 -11.13
N ILE A 328 -23.77 20.32 -12.41
CA ILE A 328 -22.43 20.32 -13.03
C ILE A 328 -21.83 21.73 -13.02
N GLN A 329 -22.63 22.76 -13.31
CA GLN A 329 -22.19 24.14 -13.24
C GLN A 329 -21.81 24.56 -11.81
N ASN A 330 -22.58 24.15 -10.80
CA ASN A 330 -22.25 24.41 -9.39
C ASN A 330 -20.92 23.78 -8.96
N LYS A 331 -20.64 22.53 -9.38
CA LYS A 331 -19.35 21.86 -9.11
C LYS A 331 -18.17 22.55 -9.80
N ASN A 332 -18.37 23.05 -11.03
CA ASN A 332 -17.33 23.76 -11.77
C ASN A 332 -17.00 25.12 -11.17
N LEU A 333 -17.97 25.83 -10.57
CA LEU A 333 -17.68 27.07 -9.85
C LEU A 333 -16.85 26.81 -8.57
N GLN A 334 -17.10 25.71 -7.86
CA GLN A 334 -16.32 25.33 -6.67
C GLN A 334 -14.88 24.89 -6.98
N THR A 335 -14.53 24.56 -8.23
CA THR A 335 -13.18 24.14 -8.63
C THR A 335 -12.29 25.28 -9.14
N THR A 336 -12.80 26.52 -9.21
CA THR A 336 -12.05 27.69 -9.73
C THR A 336 -11.42 28.58 -8.67
N VAL A 337 -11.59 28.28 -7.38
CA VAL A 337 -10.84 28.91 -6.29
C VAL A 337 -9.64 28.01 -5.99
N PRO A 338 -8.37 28.46 -6.15
CA PRO A 338 -7.24 27.70 -5.65
C PRO A 338 -7.48 27.46 -4.16
N ASP A 339 -7.57 26.20 -3.79
CA ASP A 339 -7.90 25.78 -2.44
C ASP A 339 -7.00 26.52 -1.43
N MET A 340 -7.57 27.44 -0.65
CA MET A 340 -6.87 28.19 0.41
C MET A 340 -6.14 27.22 1.35
N ASN A 341 -6.65 26.00 1.48
CA ASN A 341 -6.05 24.93 2.25
C ASN A 341 -4.72 24.45 1.63
N TYR A 342 -4.61 24.42 0.31
CA TYR A 342 -3.37 24.05 -0.39
C TYR A 342 -2.26 25.08 -0.17
N ILE A 343 -2.61 26.38 -0.18
CA ILE A 343 -1.66 27.47 0.10
C ILE A 343 -1.19 27.40 1.56
N ILE A 344 -2.12 27.20 2.51
CA ILE A 344 -1.78 27.07 3.94
C ILE A 344 -0.92 25.83 4.20
N VAL A 345 -1.20 24.71 3.55
CA VAL A 345 -0.41 23.47 3.67
C VAL A 345 1.00 23.68 3.12
N ILE A 346 1.15 24.32 1.95
CA ILE A 346 2.48 24.64 1.39
C ILE A 346 3.25 25.59 2.31
N GLN A 347 2.59 26.63 2.84
CA GLN A 347 3.20 27.56 3.78
C GLN A 347 3.75 26.83 5.02
N ARG A 348 2.94 25.92 5.59
CA ARG A 348 3.29 25.15 6.79
C ARG A 348 4.40 24.12 6.54
N ILE A 349 4.41 23.50 5.36
CA ILE A 349 5.49 22.60 4.94
C ILE A 349 6.80 23.39 4.79
N ASN A 350 6.76 24.56 4.17
CA ASN A 350 7.94 25.42 4.01
C ASN A 350 8.48 25.90 5.37
N GLU A 351 7.62 26.31 6.30
CA GLU A 351 8.02 26.69 7.66
C GLU A 351 8.70 25.54 8.40
N HIS A 352 8.14 24.32 8.32
CA HIS A 352 8.74 23.14 8.93
C HIS A 352 10.09 22.78 8.30
N LEU A 353 10.25 22.95 6.98
CA LEU A 353 11.53 22.75 6.29
C LEU A 353 12.59 23.74 6.79
N TYR A 354 12.26 25.03 6.91
CA TYR A 354 13.20 26.03 7.45
C TYR A 354 13.60 25.74 8.89
N GLU A 355 12.66 25.30 9.73
CA GLU A 355 12.95 24.93 11.11
C GLU A 355 13.86 23.69 11.19
N MET A 356 13.61 22.69 10.34
CA MET A 356 14.44 21.49 10.27
C MET A 356 15.86 21.81 9.77
N MET A 357 15.99 22.70 8.78
CA MET A 357 17.30 23.19 8.32
C MET A 357 18.05 23.93 9.43
N ARG A 358 17.38 24.76 10.23
CA ARG A 358 18.01 25.45 11.37
C ARG A 358 18.55 24.45 12.40
N LYS A 359 17.75 23.45 12.78
CA LYS A 359 18.17 22.39 13.71
C LYS A 359 19.33 21.57 13.15
N MET A 360 19.33 21.28 11.86
CA MET A 360 20.43 20.58 11.21
C MET A 360 21.74 21.38 11.28
N GLU A 361 21.67 22.69 11.06
CA GLU A 361 22.82 23.59 11.19
C GLU A 361 23.31 23.69 12.64
N GLU A 362 22.40 23.69 13.62
CA GLU A 362 22.75 23.66 15.04
C GLU A 362 23.41 22.33 15.44
N CYS A 363 22.84 21.20 15.02
CA CYS A 363 23.46 19.88 15.20
C CYS A 363 24.85 19.83 14.55
N LYS A 364 25.01 20.41 13.35
CA LYS A 364 26.29 20.48 12.66
C LYS A 364 27.33 21.26 13.48
N LYS A 365 26.96 22.42 14.05
CA LYS A 365 27.84 23.18 14.95
C LYS A 365 28.21 22.41 16.21
N ILE A 366 27.26 21.67 16.79
CA ILE A 366 27.53 20.81 17.95
C ILE A 366 28.53 19.71 17.57
N ILE A 367 28.35 19.06 16.42
CA ILE A 367 29.28 18.04 15.92
C ILE A 367 30.67 18.64 15.69
N GLU A 368 30.77 19.83 15.11
CA GLU A 368 32.04 20.53 14.91
C GLU A 368 32.75 20.84 16.24
N GLU A 369 32.02 21.30 17.27
CA GLU A 369 32.60 21.55 18.59
C GLU A 369 32.97 20.23 19.30
N GLN A 370 32.16 19.19 19.18
CA GLN A 370 32.49 17.85 19.69
C GLN A 370 33.76 17.32 19.03
N GLN A 371 33.91 17.48 17.71
CA GLN A 371 35.11 17.09 16.99
C GLN A 371 36.33 17.88 17.48
N ARG A 372 36.19 19.19 17.68
CA ARG A 372 37.26 20.04 18.24
C ARG A 372 37.69 19.59 19.64
N LEU A 373 36.74 19.20 20.49
CA LEU A 373 37.02 18.68 21.84
C LEU A 373 37.69 17.31 21.79
N ILE A 374 37.26 16.42 20.89
CA ILE A 374 37.90 15.12 20.66
C ILE A 374 39.33 15.32 20.16
N ASP A 375 39.56 16.21 19.20
CA ASP A 375 40.89 16.50 18.67
C ASP A 375 41.79 17.09 19.77
N TYR A 376 41.26 17.97 20.62
CA TYR A 376 41.96 18.50 21.78
C TYR A 376 42.32 17.40 22.79
N LEU A 377 41.38 16.53 23.14
CA LEU A 377 41.61 15.42 24.08
C LEU A 377 42.57 14.38 23.50
N THR A 378 42.48 14.07 22.21
CA THR A 378 43.36 13.10 21.52
C THR A 378 44.78 13.65 21.42
N THR A 379 44.94 14.94 21.14
CA THR A 379 46.25 15.62 21.11
C THR A 379 46.84 15.75 22.52
N SER A 380 45.99 15.92 23.55
CA SER A 380 46.39 16.00 24.96
C SER A 380 46.74 14.62 25.54
N GLN A 381 45.98 13.57 25.19
CA GLN A 381 46.18 12.18 25.63
C GLN A 381 47.31 11.44 24.90
N ALA A 382 47.83 11.98 23.79
CA ALA A 382 49.09 11.50 23.19
C ALA A 382 50.29 11.56 24.18
N SER A 383 50.13 12.21 25.34
CA SER A 383 51.10 12.26 26.43
C SER A 383 50.99 11.12 27.45
N THR A 384 49.89 10.36 27.50
CA THR A 384 49.63 9.41 28.59
C THR A 384 48.95 8.13 28.11
N SER A 385 49.78 7.20 27.64
CA SER A 385 49.71 5.75 27.90
C SER A 385 48.32 5.10 28.11
N SER A 386 47.57 4.81 27.02
CA SER A 386 46.58 3.72 26.99
C SER A 386 46.15 3.30 25.57
N GLN A 387 47.06 3.34 24.59
CA GLN A 387 46.67 3.32 23.17
C GLN A 387 46.84 1.97 22.42
N HIS A 388 47.45 0.94 23.03
CA HIS A 388 47.92 -0.20 22.24
C HIS A 388 46.93 -1.36 22.02
N PHE A 389 45.76 -1.40 22.68
CA PHE A 389 44.81 -2.51 22.52
C PHE A 389 43.51 -2.15 21.78
N SER A 390 43.05 -0.89 21.81
CA SER A 390 41.87 -0.46 21.05
C SER A 390 42.20 -0.05 19.61
N ASP A 391 43.37 0.54 19.35
CA ASP A 391 43.72 0.99 17.99
C ASP A 391 43.86 -0.15 16.98
N SER A 392 44.27 -1.36 17.40
CA SER A 392 44.44 -2.49 16.46
C SER A 392 43.12 -2.98 15.87
N TYR A 393 42.06 -3.04 16.68
CA TYR A 393 40.74 -3.53 16.23
C TYR A 393 40.04 -2.50 15.33
N PHE A 394 40.11 -1.20 15.70
CA PHE A 394 39.58 -0.13 14.86
C PHE A 394 40.36 0.03 13.54
N LEU A 395 41.65 -0.27 13.51
CA LEU A 395 42.45 -0.22 12.28
C LEU A 395 42.10 -1.35 11.32
N GLU A 396 41.86 -2.57 11.84
CA GLU A 396 41.44 -3.73 11.05
C GLU A 396 40.03 -3.51 10.46
N GLU A 397 39.06 -3.10 11.28
CA GLU A 397 37.70 -2.80 10.83
C GLU A 397 37.69 -1.67 9.78
N LYS A 398 38.51 -0.63 9.97
CA LYS A 398 38.67 0.46 8.99
C LYS A 398 39.25 -0.05 7.66
N SER A 399 40.25 -0.93 7.71
CA SER A 399 40.86 -1.52 6.51
C SER A 399 39.86 -2.40 5.76
N GLU A 400 39.05 -3.18 6.47
CA GLU A 400 37.98 -3.98 5.88
C GLU A 400 36.90 -3.12 5.22
N LEU A 401 36.50 -2.02 5.86
CA LEU A 401 35.54 -1.07 5.29
C LEU A 401 36.05 -0.43 4.00
N GLU A 402 37.33 -0.05 3.96
CA GLU A 402 37.96 0.50 2.76
C GLU A 402 38.02 -0.53 1.62
N ARG A 403 38.32 -1.79 1.95
CA ARG A 403 38.30 -2.89 0.98
C ARG A 403 36.89 -3.15 0.43
N ASN A 404 35.89 -3.18 1.31
CA ASN A 404 34.48 -3.36 0.93
C ASN A 404 33.99 -2.20 0.05
N LYS A 405 34.34 -0.96 0.42
CA LYS A 405 34.04 0.23 -0.39
C LYS A 405 34.65 0.14 -1.78
N GLY A 406 35.90 -0.33 -1.89
CA GLY A 406 36.55 -0.60 -3.17
C GLY A 406 35.79 -1.64 -4.01
N MET A 407 35.38 -2.76 -3.39
CA MET A 407 34.58 -3.79 -4.06
C MET A 407 33.24 -3.26 -4.57
N PHE A 408 32.52 -2.47 -3.78
CA PHE A 408 31.26 -1.86 -4.21
C PHE A 408 31.45 -0.86 -5.34
N TYR A 409 32.52 -0.08 -5.31
CA TYR A 409 32.85 0.84 -6.40
C TYR A 409 33.12 0.09 -7.71
N GLN A 410 33.88 -1.02 -7.63
CA GLN A 410 34.14 -1.91 -8.75
C GLN A 410 32.84 -2.53 -9.32
N GLN A 411 31.97 -3.04 -8.45
CA GLN A 411 30.65 -3.57 -8.83
C GLN A 411 29.78 -2.52 -9.50
N ARG A 412 29.75 -1.29 -8.95
CA ARG A 412 29.00 -0.17 -9.53
C ARG A 412 29.49 0.16 -10.95
N ILE A 413 30.80 0.16 -11.18
CA ILE A 413 31.36 0.34 -12.53
C ILE A 413 30.95 -0.82 -13.44
N SER A 414 30.98 -2.06 -12.95
CA SER A 414 30.55 -3.23 -13.73
C SER A 414 29.08 -3.13 -14.16
N PHE A 415 28.18 -2.80 -13.22
CA PHE A 415 26.77 -2.63 -13.51
C PHE A 415 26.50 -1.47 -14.47
N GLU A 416 27.27 -0.38 -14.37
CA GLU A 416 27.13 0.73 -15.31
C GLU A 416 27.54 0.32 -16.73
N LYS A 417 28.63 -0.46 -16.87
CA LYS A 417 29.05 -1.02 -18.17
C LYS A 417 28.01 -2.00 -18.73
N GLU A 418 27.51 -2.91 -17.91
CA GLU A 418 26.44 -3.83 -18.31
C GLU A 418 25.19 -3.07 -18.75
N ARG A 419 24.79 -2.03 -18.00
CA ARG A 419 23.65 -1.17 -18.36
C ARG A 419 23.84 -0.49 -19.71
N GLN A 420 25.04 0.01 -20.00
CA GLN A 420 25.37 0.58 -21.30
C GLN A 420 25.25 -0.48 -22.41
N VAL A 421 25.82 -1.67 -22.22
CA VAL A 421 25.70 -2.78 -23.20
C VAL A 421 24.24 -3.16 -23.45
N TYR A 422 23.41 -3.23 -22.41
CA TYR A 422 21.98 -3.52 -22.57
C TYR A 422 21.23 -2.42 -23.31
N THR A 423 21.58 -1.16 -23.03
CA THR A 423 20.96 0.00 -23.69
C THR A 423 21.33 0.03 -25.17
N ASP A 424 22.61 -0.20 -25.50
CA ASP A 424 23.09 -0.27 -26.87
C ASP A 424 22.46 -1.45 -27.63
N ALA A 425 22.34 -2.61 -27.00
CA ALA A 425 21.67 -3.77 -27.58
C ALA A 425 20.18 -3.50 -27.86
N LEU A 426 19.48 -2.78 -26.97
CA LEU A 426 18.09 -2.38 -27.17
C LEU A 426 17.94 -1.37 -28.33
N ILE A 427 18.86 -0.40 -28.42
CA ILE A 427 18.89 0.55 -29.54
C ILE A 427 19.12 -0.20 -30.86
N GLN A 428 20.09 -1.10 -30.88
CA GLN A 428 20.41 -1.90 -32.07
C GLN A 428 19.22 -2.78 -32.49
N LEU A 429 18.55 -3.42 -31.53
CA LEU A 429 17.33 -4.21 -31.79
C LEU A 429 16.21 -3.33 -32.36
N GLY A 430 16.07 -2.09 -31.89
CA GLY A 430 15.12 -1.12 -32.43
C GLY A 430 15.43 -0.77 -33.89
N ILE A 431 16.70 -0.51 -34.21
CA ILE A 431 17.16 -0.21 -35.57
C ILE A 431 16.90 -1.41 -36.50
N ASP A 432 17.24 -2.63 -36.06
CA ASP A 432 17.08 -3.82 -36.88
C ASP A 432 15.61 -4.17 -37.11
N ARG A 433 14.75 -3.93 -36.10
CA ARG A 433 13.30 -4.02 -36.26
C ARG A 433 12.77 -3.02 -37.30
N GLN A 434 13.22 -1.76 -37.26
CA GLN A 434 12.82 -0.75 -38.24
C GLN A 434 13.26 -1.16 -39.66
N LYS A 435 14.51 -1.60 -39.83
CA LYS A 435 15.01 -2.11 -41.12
C LYS A 435 14.16 -3.27 -41.63
N PHE A 436 13.76 -4.19 -40.74
CA PHE A 436 12.90 -5.31 -41.11
C PHE A 436 11.51 -4.85 -41.55
N GLU A 437 10.90 -3.90 -40.84
CA GLU A 437 9.61 -3.31 -41.20
C GLU A 437 9.68 -2.57 -42.54
N GLU A 438 10.78 -1.86 -42.82
CA GLU A 438 11.03 -1.25 -44.13
C GLU A 438 11.19 -2.28 -45.25
N GLN A 439 11.97 -3.35 -45.02
CA GLN A 439 12.14 -4.43 -45.99
C GLN A 439 10.81 -5.12 -46.29
N ARG A 440 10.00 -5.38 -45.26
CA ARG A 440 8.65 -5.91 -45.40
C ARG A 440 7.74 -4.96 -46.20
N SER A 441 7.82 -3.66 -45.92
CA SER A 441 7.05 -2.64 -46.65
C SER A 441 7.46 -2.56 -48.12
N ARG A 442 8.77 -2.56 -48.41
CA ARG A 442 9.31 -2.61 -49.79
C ARG A 442 8.92 -3.92 -50.49
N TRP A 443 8.92 -5.05 -49.79
CA TRP A 443 8.49 -6.33 -50.32
C TRP A 443 7.00 -6.31 -50.69
N LEU A 444 6.14 -5.83 -49.80
CA LEU A 444 4.70 -5.66 -50.06
C LEU A 444 4.45 -4.71 -51.25
N GLN A 445 5.19 -3.60 -51.33
CA GLN A 445 5.08 -2.65 -52.44
C GLN A 445 5.46 -3.31 -53.79
N LYS A 446 6.57 -4.05 -53.84
CA LYS A 446 6.95 -4.81 -55.05
C LYS A 446 5.92 -5.86 -55.41
N HIS A 447 5.37 -6.58 -54.43
CA HIS A 447 4.35 -7.60 -54.67
C HIS A 447 3.07 -6.98 -55.21
N PHE A 448 2.67 -5.82 -54.70
CA PHE A 448 1.50 -5.09 -55.19
C PHE A 448 1.70 -4.61 -56.64
N LEU A 449 2.88 -4.06 -56.95
CA LEU A 449 3.25 -3.62 -58.30
C LEU A 449 3.39 -4.78 -59.32
N GLN A 450 3.53 -6.03 -58.88
CA GLN A 450 3.53 -7.22 -59.75
C GLN A 450 2.13 -7.80 -59.99
N LEU A 451 1.13 -7.37 -59.21
CA LEU A 451 -0.27 -7.80 -59.31
C LEU A 451 -1.15 -6.78 -60.07
N THR A 452 -0.58 -5.65 -60.48
CA THR A 452 -1.16 -4.67 -61.41
C THR A 452 -0.44 -4.76 -62.74
#